data_AF-A0A6C1U580-F1
#
_entry.id   AF-A0A6C1U580-F1
#
_cell.length_a   1.000
_cell.length_b   1.000
_cell.length_c   1.000
_cell.angle_alpha   90.00
_cell.angle_beta   90.00
_cell.angle_gamma   90.00
#
_symmetry.space_group_name_H-M   'P 1'
#
loop_
_entity.id
_entity.type
_entity.pdbx_description
1 polymer ?
#
loop_
_entity_poly.entity_id
_entity_poly.type
_entity_poly.pdbx_seq_one_letter_code
_entity_poly.pdbx_strand_id
1 'polypeptide(L)'
;MASISEWLGKQHTREKKSIKDLEQYMTCSWNYYDENNQVIVIVYRYDPPEGKKEYRPFDVKELRFKEPDVRPLYNIPGILKSDKVVLVEGEKCAEALIEQGITATTAMFGSNASPDKTDWTPLKGKHIVIWPDNDEAGKRYAENAAKKLSDLGVASLTTLKIPQNKPKGWDAADGVLEGINVEEFLASTPCINLPATSTPTTDILKTKRFVSFPARQYLSDKSPMPEDIIAPRILTPSGLLVFAGAPKVGKSDFLISWLFHIASG
;
A
#
# COMPACT_ATOMS: atom_id res chain seq x y z
N MET A 1 -2.74 37.80 47.31
CA MET A 1 -3.46 36.68 46.67
C MET A 1 -3.98 37.19 45.34
N ALA A 2 -3.29 36.88 44.24
CA ALA A 2 -3.70 37.35 42.91
C ALA A 2 -4.97 36.63 42.47
N SER A 3 -5.96 37.37 41.98
CA SER A 3 -7.27 36.87 41.55
C SER A 3 -7.15 36.22 40.17
N ILE A 4 -7.81 35.07 39.96
CA ILE A 4 -7.83 34.30 38.69
C ILE A 4 -8.23 35.18 37.49
N SER A 5 -8.99 36.25 37.73
CA SER A 5 -9.39 37.23 36.72
C SER A 5 -8.23 37.98 36.04
N GLU A 6 -7.04 38.05 36.67
CA GLU A 6 -5.86 38.70 36.08
C GLU A 6 -5.12 37.83 35.05
N TRP A 7 -5.43 36.52 34.99
CA TRP A 7 -4.83 35.58 34.02
C TRP A 7 -5.57 35.52 32.68
N LEU A 8 -6.78 36.06 32.62
CA LEU A 8 -7.57 36.12 31.39
C LEU A 8 -7.17 37.37 30.60
N GLY A 9 -6.11 37.23 29.81
CA GLY A 9 -5.65 38.27 28.87
C GLY A 9 -6.78 38.83 28.00
N LYS A 10 -6.66 40.10 27.63
CA LYS A 10 -7.67 40.85 26.85
C LYS A 10 -8.15 40.06 25.64
N GLN A 11 -9.47 39.89 25.52
CA GLN A 11 -10.11 39.26 24.37
C GLN A 11 -9.88 40.11 23.12
N HIS A 12 -8.95 39.68 22.27
CA HIS A 12 -8.89 40.14 20.89
C HIS A 12 -9.95 39.38 20.08
N THR A 13 -11.08 40.03 19.81
CA THR A 13 -12.10 39.57 18.86
C THR A 13 -11.55 39.69 17.44
N ARG A 14 -10.89 38.61 17.00
CA ARG A 14 -10.89 38.24 15.58
C ARG A 14 -11.98 37.17 15.45
N GLU A 15 -12.92 37.31 14.53
CA GLU A 15 -13.92 36.27 14.22
C GLU A 15 -13.22 34.97 13.83
N LYS A 16 -12.83 34.19 14.83
CA LYS A 16 -12.55 32.77 14.73
C LYS A 16 -13.85 32.11 15.12
N LYS A 17 -14.51 31.40 14.20
CA LYS A 17 -15.51 30.38 14.57
C LYS A 17 -14.93 29.60 15.75
N SER A 18 -15.60 29.69 16.89
CA SER A 18 -14.98 29.31 18.15
C SER A 18 -14.71 27.80 18.10
N ILE A 19 -13.51 27.40 18.53
CA ILE A 19 -13.12 25.97 18.60
C ILE A 19 -14.14 25.19 19.48
N LYS A 20 -14.80 25.87 20.42
CA LYS A 20 -15.86 25.32 21.29
C LYS A 20 -17.11 24.85 20.54
N ASP A 21 -17.46 25.45 19.40
CA ASP A 21 -18.67 25.07 18.65
C ASP A 21 -18.47 23.80 17.82
N LEU A 22 -17.22 23.35 17.64
CA LEU A 22 -16.88 22.15 16.87
C LEU A 22 -16.67 20.92 17.75
N GLU A 23 -16.26 21.07 19.02
CA GLU A 23 -16.09 19.94 19.95
C GLU A 23 -17.36 19.10 20.10
N GLN A 24 -18.54 19.74 20.06
CA GLN A 24 -19.84 19.04 20.09
C GLN A 24 -20.12 18.16 18.86
N TYR A 25 -19.37 18.33 17.77
CA TYR A 25 -19.49 17.57 16.52
C TYR A 25 -18.33 16.60 16.31
N MET A 26 -17.48 16.39 17.33
CA MET A 26 -16.43 15.38 17.27
C MET A 26 -17.07 13.99 17.22
N THR A 27 -16.81 13.24 16.16
CA THR A 27 -17.39 11.89 15.99
C THR A 27 -16.38 10.78 16.27
N CYS A 28 -15.12 10.95 15.87
CA CYS A 28 -14.07 9.96 16.04
C CYS A 28 -12.70 10.60 16.25
N SER A 29 -11.77 9.84 16.83
CA SER A 29 -10.36 10.22 16.94
C SER A 29 -9.45 9.02 16.72
N TRP A 30 -8.37 9.19 15.95
CA TRP A 30 -7.39 8.13 15.70
C TRP A 30 -6.01 8.54 16.18
N ASN A 31 -5.38 7.66 16.96
CA ASN A 31 -4.04 7.86 17.49
C ASN A 31 -3.00 7.30 16.53
N TYR A 32 -2.05 8.13 16.14
CA TYR A 32 -0.84 7.72 15.44
C TYR A 32 0.24 7.45 16.48
N TYR A 33 0.88 6.30 16.35
CA TYR A 33 1.93 5.85 17.24
C TYR A 33 3.27 5.80 16.51
N ASP A 34 4.36 6.05 17.23
CA ASP A 34 5.71 5.74 16.77
C ASP A 34 6.03 4.24 16.90
N GLU A 35 7.27 3.85 16.55
CA GLU A 35 7.78 2.49 16.70
C GLU A 35 7.79 1.95 18.14
N ASN A 36 7.71 2.83 19.14
CA ASN A 36 7.76 2.53 20.57
C ASN A 36 6.38 2.60 21.25
N ASN A 37 5.28 2.63 20.48
CA ASN A 37 3.91 2.81 20.97
C ASN A 37 3.65 4.16 21.67
N GLN A 38 4.43 5.21 21.39
CA GLN A 38 4.16 6.56 21.88
C GLN A 38 3.26 7.31 20.91
N VAL A 39 2.24 7.99 21.44
CA VAL A 39 1.33 8.80 20.61
C VAL A 39 2.07 10.04 20.11
N ILE A 40 2.15 10.17 18.79
CA ILE A 40 2.79 11.30 18.11
C ILE A 40 1.77 12.31 17.59
N VAL A 41 0.64 11.83 17.09
CA VAL A 41 -0.42 12.67 16.51
C VAL A 41 -1.77 12.05 16.82
N ILE A 42 -2.77 12.89 17.10
CA ILE A 42 -4.15 12.46 17.22
C ILE A 42 -4.95 13.17 16.12
N VAL A 43 -5.59 12.41 15.24
CA VAL A 43 -6.45 12.97 14.19
C VAL A 43 -7.89 12.94 14.68
N TYR A 44 -8.48 14.12 14.86
CA TYR A 44 -9.89 14.27 15.22
C TYR A 44 -10.75 14.47 14.00
N ARG A 45 -11.87 13.75 13.93
CA ARG A 45 -12.91 13.96 12.91
C ARG A 45 -14.10 14.69 13.49
N TYR A 46 -14.54 15.70 12.75
CA TYR A 46 -15.73 16.48 13.05
C TYR A 46 -16.72 16.36 11.90
N ASP A 47 -17.96 16.02 12.22
CA ASP A 47 -19.05 15.91 11.25
C ASP A 47 -20.14 16.96 11.58
N PRO A 48 -19.91 18.25 11.25
CA PRO A 48 -20.91 19.29 11.50
C PRO A 48 -22.17 19.08 10.65
N PRO A 49 -23.37 19.34 11.18
CA PRO A 49 -24.65 19.06 10.50
C PRO A 49 -24.83 19.85 9.20
N GLU A 50 -24.26 21.06 9.11
CA GLU A 50 -24.28 21.92 7.91
C GLU A 50 -22.86 22.20 7.39
N GLY A 51 -22.11 21.15 7.08
CA GLY A 51 -20.75 21.30 6.55
C GLY A 51 -20.16 20.05 5.92
N LYS A 52 -18.92 20.20 5.44
CA LYS A 52 -18.09 19.06 5.05
C LYS A 52 -17.43 18.49 6.29
N LYS A 53 -17.18 17.18 6.29
CA LYS A 53 -16.40 16.50 7.32
C LYS A 53 -15.02 17.16 7.42
N GLU A 54 -14.58 17.47 8.63
CA GLU A 54 -13.27 18.07 8.89
C GLU A 54 -12.37 17.10 9.66
N TYR A 55 -11.11 17.01 9.23
CA TYR A 55 -10.07 16.24 9.90
C TYR A 55 -9.02 17.21 10.46
N ARG A 56 -8.79 17.16 11.76
CA ARG A 56 -7.83 18.05 12.45
C ARG A 56 -6.79 17.23 13.19
N PRO A 57 -5.55 17.17 12.69
CA PRO A 57 -4.45 16.58 13.45
C PRO A 57 -4.07 17.49 14.62
N PHE A 58 -3.82 16.85 15.74
CA PHE A 58 -3.26 17.43 16.94
C PHE A 58 -1.87 16.85 17.14
N ASP A 59 -0.85 17.70 16.99
CA ASP A 59 0.54 17.35 17.23
C ASP A 59 0.77 17.28 18.75
N VAL A 60 1.09 16.08 19.25
CA VAL A 60 1.27 15.83 20.68
C VAL A 60 2.55 16.48 21.21
N LYS A 61 3.57 16.63 20.37
CA LYS A 61 4.85 17.23 20.75
C LYS A 61 4.73 18.74 20.89
N GLU A 62 4.08 19.39 19.93
CA GLU A 62 3.87 20.85 19.93
C GLU A 62 2.63 21.29 20.70
N LEU A 63 1.80 20.33 21.14
CA LEU A 63 0.52 20.53 21.85
C LEU A 63 -0.42 21.50 21.13
N ARG A 64 -0.48 21.39 19.80
CA ARG A 64 -1.25 22.30 18.94
C ARG A 64 -1.94 21.53 17.82
N PHE A 65 -3.07 22.06 17.37
CA PHE A 65 -3.72 21.64 16.13
C PHE A 65 -2.88 22.10 14.93
N LYS A 66 -1.93 21.26 14.55
CA LYS A 66 -1.02 21.45 13.43
C LYS A 66 -0.74 20.08 12.82
N GLU A 67 -0.59 20.07 11.51
CA GLU A 67 -0.06 18.91 10.80
C GLU A 67 1.45 18.78 11.08
N PRO A 68 1.95 17.57 11.36
CA PRO A 68 3.38 17.33 11.40
C PRO A 68 4.02 17.66 10.05
N ASP A 69 5.27 18.13 10.07
CA ASP A 69 6.01 18.43 8.84
C ASP A 69 6.30 17.16 8.04
N VAL A 70 6.56 16.04 8.73
CA VAL A 70 6.63 14.68 8.18
C VAL A 70 5.50 13.86 8.79
N ARG A 71 4.58 13.39 7.96
CA ARG A 71 3.35 12.73 8.40
C ARG A 71 3.58 11.22 8.59
N PRO A 72 3.33 10.67 9.79
CA PRO A 72 3.43 9.24 10.03
C PRO A 72 2.30 8.48 9.33
N LEU A 73 2.55 7.19 9.06
CA LEU A 73 1.51 6.25 8.69
C LEU A 73 0.67 5.85 9.92
N TYR A 74 -0.59 5.50 9.70
CA TYR A 74 -1.40 4.92 10.76
C TYR A 74 -0.90 3.51 11.11
N ASN A 75 -1.01 3.12 12.39
CA ASN A 75 -0.66 1.77 12.85
C ASN A 75 0.80 1.31 12.60
N ILE A 76 1.79 2.20 12.75
CA ILE A 76 3.23 1.83 12.67
C ILE A 76 3.58 0.61 13.52
N PRO A 77 3.14 0.49 14.78
CA PRO A 77 3.43 -0.71 15.59
C PRO A 77 2.93 -2.02 14.96
N GLY A 78 1.74 -2.00 14.34
CA GLY A 78 1.20 -3.15 13.62
C GLY A 78 2.01 -3.45 12.35
N ILE A 79 2.36 -2.41 11.59
CA ILE A 79 3.23 -2.53 10.41
C ILE A 79 4.55 -3.21 10.76
N LEU A 80 5.20 -2.83 11.86
CA LEU A 80 6.49 -3.40 12.26
C LEU A 80 6.42 -4.90 12.57
N LYS A 81 5.28 -5.38 13.09
CA LYS A 81 5.07 -6.77 13.49
C LYS A 81 4.61 -7.69 12.36
N SER A 82 4.25 -7.14 11.20
CA SER A 82 3.73 -7.91 10.06
C SER A 82 4.56 -7.72 8.80
N ASP A 83 4.71 -8.79 8.02
CA ASP A 83 5.31 -8.74 6.68
C ASP A 83 4.28 -8.33 5.61
N LYS A 84 2.99 -8.55 5.86
CA LYS A 84 1.89 -8.21 4.95
C LYS A 84 1.10 -7.05 5.52
N VAL A 85 0.86 -6.02 4.71
CA VAL A 85 0.15 -4.81 5.12
C VAL A 85 -0.86 -4.42 4.05
N VAL A 86 -2.09 -4.15 4.48
CA VAL A 86 -3.16 -3.61 3.62
C VAL A 86 -3.16 -2.08 3.72
N LEU A 87 -2.97 -1.40 2.59
CA LEU A 87 -3.06 0.06 2.50
C LEU A 87 -4.46 0.45 2.03
N VAL A 88 -5.18 1.20 2.85
CA VAL A 88 -6.52 1.75 2.54
C VAL A 88 -6.46 3.28 2.48
N GLU A 89 -7.57 3.90 2.06
CA GLU A 89 -7.68 5.36 1.99
C GLU A 89 -7.92 6.03 3.36
N GLY A 90 -8.77 5.48 4.22
CA GLY A 90 -9.18 6.14 5.46
C GLY A 90 -8.77 5.43 6.74
N GLU A 91 -8.66 6.17 7.84
CA GLU A 91 -8.36 5.65 9.18
C GLU A 91 -9.47 4.70 9.65
N LYS A 92 -10.73 5.04 9.37
CA LYS A 92 -11.91 4.19 9.64
C LYS A 92 -11.81 2.83 8.94
N CYS A 93 -11.39 2.81 7.67
CA CYS A 93 -11.22 1.59 6.90
C CYS A 93 -10.06 0.75 7.45
N ALA A 94 -8.98 1.39 7.88
CA ALA A 94 -7.83 0.71 8.44
C ALA A 94 -8.19 0.08 9.79
N GLU A 95 -8.89 0.82 10.64
CA GLU A 95 -9.39 0.35 11.93
C GLU A 95 -10.32 -0.86 11.77
N ALA A 96 -11.29 -0.81 10.86
CA ALA A 96 -12.18 -1.93 10.57
C ALA A 96 -11.42 -3.21 10.19
N LEU A 97 -10.33 -3.09 9.42
CA LEU A 97 -9.47 -4.23 9.07
C LEU A 97 -8.62 -4.72 10.25
N ILE A 98 -8.07 -3.80 11.04
CA ILE A 98 -7.27 -4.12 12.24
C ILE A 98 -8.10 -4.89 13.27
N GLU A 99 -9.37 -4.51 13.45
CA GLU A 99 -10.31 -5.22 14.33
C GLU A 99 -10.58 -6.66 13.87
N GLN A 100 -10.45 -6.95 12.58
CA GLN A 100 -10.53 -8.30 12.02
C GLN A 100 -9.19 -9.07 12.08
N GLY A 101 -8.16 -8.50 12.73
CA GLY A 101 -6.83 -9.11 12.83
C GLY A 101 -5.93 -8.88 11.61
N ILE A 102 -6.36 -8.06 10.65
CA ILE A 102 -5.60 -7.77 9.44
C ILE A 102 -4.75 -6.53 9.67
N THR A 103 -3.44 -6.64 9.43
CA THR A 103 -2.56 -5.47 9.54
C THR A 103 -2.87 -4.49 8.41
N ALA A 104 -3.53 -3.39 8.75
CA ALA A 104 -3.84 -2.31 7.82
C ALA A 104 -3.25 -0.97 8.25
N THR A 105 -3.11 -0.07 7.27
CA THR A 105 -2.56 1.27 7.44
C THR A 105 -3.20 2.26 6.46
N THR A 106 -3.07 3.54 6.74
CA THR A 106 -3.42 4.64 5.83
C THR A 106 -2.45 5.82 5.99
N ALA A 107 -2.35 6.65 4.95
CA ALA A 107 -1.72 7.95 5.03
C ALA A 107 -2.69 8.97 5.66
N MET A 108 -2.16 9.84 6.53
CA MET A 108 -2.92 10.94 7.12
C MET A 108 -3.54 11.82 6.02
N PHE A 109 -4.85 12.07 6.12
CA PHE A 109 -5.72 12.76 5.14
C PHE A 109 -6.18 11.94 3.92
N GLY A 110 -5.89 10.63 3.86
CA GLY A 110 -6.41 9.72 2.84
C GLY A 110 -6.18 10.18 1.39
N SER A 111 -7.23 10.24 0.56
CA SER A 111 -7.13 10.69 -0.84
C SER A 111 -6.60 12.12 -1.01
N ASN A 112 -6.71 12.97 0.01
CA ASN A 112 -6.16 14.33 0.01
C ASN A 112 -4.72 14.39 0.56
N ALA A 113 -4.16 13.25 0.99
CA ALA A 113 -2.79 13.19 1.44
C ALA A 113 -1.84 13.54 0.29
N SER A 114 -0.92 14.46 0.53
CA SER A 114 0.22 14.66 -0.37
C SER A 114 1.21 13.52 -0.16
N PRO A 115 1.43 12.62 -1.14
CA PRO A 115 2.29 11.44 -0.94
C PRO A 115 3.72 11.80 -0.55
N ASP A 116 4.19 13.00 -0.88
CA ASP A 116 5.55 13.47 -0.58
C ASP A 116 5.73 13.96 0.85
N LYS A 117 4.65 14.22 1.58
CA LYS A 117 4.70 14.63 3.00
C LYS A 117 4.58 13.45 3.96
N THR A 118 4.23 12.27 3.45
CA THR A 118 4.08 11.06 4.25
C THR A 118 5.39 10.29 4.28
N ASP A 119 5.78 9.84 5.48
CA ASP A 119 6.88 8.89 5.62
C ASP A 119 6.40 7.48 5.30
N TRP A 120 6.78 6.99 4.12
CA TRP A 120 6.45 5.63 3.67
C TRP A 120 7.47 4.59 4.12
N THR A 121 8.60 5.00 4.70
CA THR A 121 9.70 4.09 5.04
C THR A 121 9.32 2.87 5.88
N PRO A 122 8.30 2.91 6.77
CA PRO A 122 7.87 1.70 7.50
C PRO A 122 7.40 0.54 6.61
N LEU A 123 7.02 0.82 5.36
CA LEU A 123 6.54 -0.19 4.40
C LEU A 123 7.66 -0.83 3.56
N LYS A 124 8.89 -0.35 3.68
CA LYS A 124 10.03 -0.86 2.91
C LYS A 124 10.24 -2.36 3.18
N GLY A 125 10.41 -3.14 2.12
CA GLY A 125 10.61 -4.60 2.21
C GLY A 125 9.38 -5.40 2.63
N LYS A 126 8.19 -4.80 2.75
CA LYS A 126 6.94 -5.48 3.10
C LYS A 126 6.11 -5.83 1.86
N HIS A 127 5.17 -6.75 2.02
CA HIS A 127 4.17 -7.13 1.02
C HIS A 127 2.94 -6.23 1.18
N ILE A 128 2.73 -5.32 0.23
CA ILE A 128 1.65 -4.33 0.30
C ILE A 128 0.51 -4.69 -0.63
N VAL A 129 -0.70 -4.71 -0.07
CA VAL A 129 -1.95 -4.81 -0.83
C VAL A 129 -2.72 -3.50 -0.69
N ILE A 130 -2.91 -2.78 -1.78
CA ILE A 130 -3.71 -1.56 -1.81
C ILE A 130 -5.17 -1.93 -2.04
N TRP A 131 -6.04 -1.53 -1.11
CA TRP A 131 -7.49 -1.64 -1.23
C TRP A 131 -8.08 -0.25 -1.44
N PRO A 132 -8.40 0.13 -2.69
CA PRO A 132 -9.01 1.42 -2.98
C PRO A 132 -10.50 1.46 -2.62
N ASP A 133 -11.03 2.66 -2.41
CA ASP A 133 -12.47 2.89 -2.40
C ASP A 133 -13.04 2.74 -3.83
N ASN A 134 -14.28 2.26 -3.97
CA ASN A 134 -14.91 1.99 -5.27
C ASN A 134 -15.41 3.25 -5.98
N ASP A 135 -14.54 4.22 -6.18
CA ASP A 135 -14.81 5.43 -6.95
C ASP A 135 -13.56 5.94 -7.69
N GLU A 136 -13.68 7.10 -8.35
CA GLU A 136 -12.57 7.69 -9.10
C GLU A 136 -11.51 8.33 -8.20
N ALA A 137 -11.85 8.73 -6.98
CA ALA A 137 -10.89 9.29 -6.03
C ALA A 137 -10.01 8.18 -5.43
N GLY A 138 -10.62 7.07 -5.02
CA GLY A 138 -9.93 5.89 -4.49
C GLY A 138 -9.00 5.25 -5.52
N LYS A 139 -9.41 5.20 -6.80
CA LYS A 139 -8.51 4.76 -7.90
C LYS A 139 -7.28 5.64 -8.01
N ARG A 140 -7.44 6.97 -8.00
CA ARG A 140 -6.32 7.92 -8.07
C ARG A 140 -5.41 7.82 -6.85
N TYR A 141 -5.99 7.64 -5.66
CA TYR A 141 -5.23 7.41 -4.44
C TYR A 141 -4.38 6.13 -4.56
N ALA A 142 -4.97 5.03 -5.03
CA ALA A 142 -4.24 3.78 -5.23
C ALA A 142 -3.12 3.90 -6.27
N GLU A 143 -3.34 4.60 -7.38
CA GLU A 143 -2.30 4.85 -8.39
C GLU A 143 -1.13 5.69 -7.83
N ASN A 144 -1.45 6.75 -7.07
CA ASN A 144 -0.44 7.61 -6.45
C ASN A 144 0.37 6.86 -5.39
N ALA A 145 -0.31 6.12 -4.51
CA ALA A 145 0.32 5.29 -3.50
C ALA A 145 1.18 4.20 -4.14
N ALA A 146 0.66 3.53 -5.18
CA ALA A 146 1.38 2.53 -5.94
C ALA A 146 2.70 3.07 -6.52
N LYS A 147 2.65 4.25 -7.13
CA LYS A 147 3.83 4.91 -7.68
C LYS A 147 4.87 5.18 -6.59
N LYS A 148 4.45 5.75 -5.46
CA LYS A 148 5.35 6.07 -4.34
C LYS A 148 5.98 4.82 -3.72
N LEU A 149 5.21 3.74 -3.59
CA LEU A 149 5.67 2.48 -3.02
C LEU A 149 6.58 1.69 -3.97
N SER A 150 6.38 1.85 -5.28
CA SER A 150 7.25 1.26 -6.30
C SER A 150 8.68 1.80 -6.20
N ASP A 151 8.82 3.09 -5.89
CA ASP A 151 10.12 3.75 -5.71
C ASP A 151 10.79 3.39 -4.36
N LEU A 152 10.01 2.97 -3.36
CA LEU A 152 10.50 2.70 -2.00
C LEU A 152 11.23 1.35 -1.85
N GLY A 153 10.96 0.39 -2.74
CA GLY A 153 11.49 -0.98 -2.65
C GLY A 153 10.71 -1.87 -1.70
N VAL A 154 9.38 -1.90 -1.84
CA VAL A 154 8.50 -2.89 -1.19
C VAL A 154 8.76 -4.30 -1.76
N ALA A 155 8.51 -5.36 -0.98
CA ALA A 155 8.77 -6.74 -1.42
C ALA A 155 7.77 -7.22 -2.47
N SER A 156 6.50 -6.82 -2.35
CA SER A 156 5.50 -6.95 -3.40
C SER A 156 4.50 -5.81 -3.30
N LEU A 157 3.98 -5.39 -4.45
CA LEU A 157 2.95 -4.36 -4.54
C LEU A 157 1.81 -4.85 -5.39
N THR A 158 0.62 -4.82 -4.80
CA THR A 158 -0.58 -5.34 -5.45
C THR A 158 -1.74 -4.40 -5.19
N THR A 159 -2.52 -4.08 -6.22
CA THR A 159 -3.78 -3.34 -6.06
C THR A 159 -4.97 -4.28 -6.25
N LEU A 160 -5.87 -4.28 -5.28
CA LEU A 160 -7.09 -5.07 -5.27
C LEU A 160 -8.08 -4.53 -6.31
N LYS A 161 -8.60 -5.40 -7.19
CA LYS A 161 -9.69 -5.03 -8.09
C LYS A 161 -11.02 -5.28 -7.43
N ILE A 162 -11.72 -4.21 -7.11
CA ILE A 162 -13.06 -4.30 -6.53
C ILE A 162 -14.00 -5.00 -7.53
N PRO A 163 -14.77 -6.02 -7.11
CA PRO A 163 -15.75 -6.69 -7.95
C PRO A 163 -16.78 -5.74 -8.55
N GLN A 164 -17.15 -5.94 -9.82
CA GLN A 164 -18.08 -5.04 -10.53
C GLN A 164 -19.50 -4.99 -9.94
N ASN A 165 -19.87 -5.97 -9.11
CA ASN A 165 -21.17 -6.02 -8.44
C ASN A 165 -21.26 -5.15 -7.18
N LYS A 166 -20.15 -4.52 -6.75
CA LYS A 166 -20.14 -3.65 -5.57
C LYS A 166 -20.61 -2.23 -5.91
N PRO A 167 -21.34 -1.57 -5.00
CA PRO A 167 -21.83 -0.21 -5.22
C PRO A 167 -20.69 0.80 -5.30
N LYS A 168 -20.95 1.96 -5.91
CA LYS A 168 -20.01 3.07 -5.93
C LYS A 168 -19.73 3.57 -4.51
N GLY A 169 -18.46 3.78 -4.18
CA GLY A 169 -18.02 4.20 -2.85
C GLY A 169 -17.84 3.05 -1.86
N TRP A 170 -18.03 1.80 -2.27
CA TRP A 170 -17.75 0.64 -1.45
C TRP A 170 -16.27 0.59 -1.04
N ASP A 171 -16.02 0.50 0.26
CA ASP A 171 -14.68 0.50 0.85
C ASP A 171 -14.42 -0.76 1.71
N ALA A 172 -13.26 -0.82 2.36
CA ALA A 172 -12.93 -1.95 3.23
C ALA A 172 -13.84 -2.05 4.46
N ALA A 173 -14.33 -0.92 4.99
CA ALA A 173 -15.23 -0.92 6.14
C ALA A 173 -16.61 -1.49 5.76
N ASP A 174 -17.13 -1.14 4.58
CA ASP A 174 -18.37 -1.71 4.05
C ASP A 174 -18.24 -3.23 3.86
N GLY A 175 -17.09 -3.70 3.36
CA GLY A 175 -16.81 -5.13 3.28
C GLY A 175 -16.88 -5.83 4.64
N VAL A 176 -16.20 -5.29 5.64
CA VAL A 176 -16.24 -5.85 7.01
C VAL A 176 -17.68 -5.86 7.56
N LEU A 177 -18.46 -4.80 7.33
CA LEU A 177 -19.86 -4.72 7.74
C LEU A 177 -20.78 -5.73 7.03
N GLU A 178 -20.49 -6.05 5.77
CA GLU A 178 -21.17 -7.12 5.03
C GLU A 178 -20.78 -8.53 5.51
N GLY A 179 -19.79 -8.64 6.40
CA GLY A 179 -19.32 -9.93 6.93
C GLY A 179 -18.50 -10.74 5.94
N ILE A 180 -17.86 -10.09 4.95
CA ILE A 180 -16.96 -10.81 4.06
C ILE A 180 -15.75 -11.33 4.84
N ASN A 181 -15.33 -12.56 4.56
CA ASN A 181 -14.04 -13.03 5.05
C ASN A 181 -12.94 -12.28 4.30
N VAL A 182 -12.36 -11.29 4.97
CA VAL A 182 -11.42 -10.36 4.35
C VAL A 182 -10.13 -11.07 3.91
N GLU A 183 -9.65 -12.07 4.65
CA GLU A 183 -8.47 -12.85 4.25
C GLU A 183 -8.73 -13.64 2.96
N GLU A 184 -9.89 -14.31 2.90
CA GLU A 184 -10.32 -15.04 1.70
C GLU A 184 -10.56 -14.09 0.53
N PHE A 185 -11.12 -12.91 0.79
CA PHE A 185 -11.33 -11.87 -0.21
C PHE A 185 -10.00 -11.35 -0.78
N LEU A 186 -9.01 -11.08 0.08
CA LEU A 186 -7.67 -10.67 -0.33
C LEU A 186 -6.96 -11.77 -1.14
N ALA A 187 -7.20 -13.04 -0.82
CA ALA A 187 -6.61 -14.19 -1.54
C ALA A 187 -7.29 -14.49 -2.88
N SER A 188 -8.61 -14.33 -2.96
CA SER A 188 -9.43 -14.68 -4.13
C SER A 188 -9.56 -13.54 -5.15
N THR A 189 -9.42 -12.29 -4.72
CA THR A 189 -9.67 -11.14 -5.59
C THR A 189 -8.52 -10.95 -6.59
N PRO A 190 -8.82 -10.79 -7.90
CA PRO A 190 -7.80 -10.55 -8.89
C PRO A 190 -7.02 -9.27 -8.58
N CYS A 191 -5.72 -9.45 -8.55
CA CYS A 191 -4.77 -8.49 -8.05
C CYS A 191 -3.92 -7.96 -9.22
N ILE A 192 -3.74 -6.63 -9.32
CA ILE A 192 -2.80 -6.06 -10.28
C ILE A 192 -1.42 -6.02 -9.61
N ASN A 193 -0.52 -6.90 -10.02
CA ASN A 193 0.88 -6.80 -9.64
C ASN A 193 1.49 -5.60 -10.36
N LEU A 194 1.87 -4.60 -9.58
CA LEU A 194 2.61 -3.44 -10.08
C LEU A 194 4.10 -3.80 -10.03
N PRO A 195 4.84 -3.63 -11.13
CA PRO A 195 6.25 -3.95 -11.16
C PRO A 195 7.00 -3.01 -10.19
N ALA A 196 7.43 -3.56 -9.05
CA ALA A 196 8.31 -2.90 -8.10
C ALA A 196 9.75 -2.87 -8.64
N THR A 197 9.97 -2.23 -9.79
CA THR A 197 11.29 -1.87 -10.30
C THR A 197 11.14 -0.86 -11.42
N SER A 198 11.65 0.35 -11.20
CA SER A 198 11.87 1.36 -12.21
C SER A 198 12.88 0.87 -13.26
N THR A 199 12.42 0.62 -14.47
CA THR A 199 13.20 0.88 -15.69
C THR A 199 12.32 1.67 -16.65
N PRO A 200 12.77 2.82 -17.17
CA PRO A 200 12.00 3.60 -18.11
C PRO A 200 12.12 2.90 -19.46
N THR A 201 11.04 2.25 -19.92
CA THR A 201 10.97 1.87 -21.33
C THR A 201 9.67 2.43 -21.89
N THR A 202 9.88 3.41 -22.76
CA THR A 202 8.92 4.00 -23.69
C THR A 202 7.91 2.98 -24.20
N ASP A 203 6.66 3.40 -24.09
CA ASP A 203 5.50 2.95 -24.83
C ASP A 203 5.85 2.56 -26.28
N ILE A 204 5.38 1.38 -26.71
CA ILE A 204 4.98 1.01 -28.07
C ILE A 204 4.60 -0.50 -28.05
N LEU A 205 3.34 -0.76 -28.44
CA LEU A 205 2.73 -2.02 -28.93
C LEU A 205 2.09 -3.01 -27.94
N LYS A 206 0.74 -2.93 -27.94
CA LYS A 206 -0.23 -4.02 -27.75
C LYS A 206 0.35 -5.41 -28.09
N THR A 207 0.80 -6.17 -27.08
CA THR A 207 1.12 -7.58 -27.23
C THR A 207 0.66 -8.34 -25.99
N LYS A 208 0.09 -9.53 -26.16
CA LYS A 208 -0.38 -10.44 -25.10
C LYS A 208 0.61 -10.45 -23.93
N ARG A 209 0.11 -10.18 -22.71
CA ARG A 209 0.89 -10.20 -21.46
C ARG A 209 1.53 -11.59 -21.28
N PHE A 210 2.85 -11.66 -21.44
CA PHE A 210 3.63 -12.76 -20.90
C PHE A 210 3.72 -12.60 -19.39
N VAL A 211 3.49 -13.69 -18.65
CA VAL A 211 3.75 -13.74 -17.21
C VAL A 211 5.26 -13.89 -17.06
N SER A 212 5.93 -12.86 -16.54
CA SER A 212 7.34 -12.91 -16.19
C SER A 212 7.49 -12.97 -14.68
N PHE A 213 8.41 -13.82 -14.21
CA PHE A 213 8.75 -13.96 -12.80
C PHE A 213 10.17 -13.40 -12.56
N PRO A 214 10.42 -12.73 -11.43
CA PRO A 214 11.77 -12.28 -11.07
C PRO A 214 12.72 -13.48 -10.95
N ALA A 215 13.97 -13.34 -11.39
CA ALA A 215 14.98 -14.39 -11.28
C ALA A 215 15.16 -14.90 -9.83
N ARG A 216 14.95 -14.03 -8.84
CA ARG A 216 14.98 -14.41 -7.42
C ARG A 216 13.87 -15.41 -7.05
N GLN A 217 12.67 -15.26 -7.61
CA GLN A 217 11.56 -16.19 -7.36
C GLN A 217 11.88 -17.58 -7.92
N TYR A 218 12.52 -17.63 -9.08
CA TYR A 218 13.03 -18.87 -9.67
C TYR A 218 14.14 -19.49 -8.82
N LEU A 219 15.09 -18.68 -8.33
CA LEU A 219 16.18 -19.14 -7.45
C LEU A 219 15.70 -19.60 -6.06
N SER A 220 14.53 -19.13 -5.61
CA SER A 220 13.91 -19.50 -4.33
C SER A 220 12.86 -20.60 -4.46
N ASP A 221 12.59 -21.09 -5.67
CA ASP A 221 11.61 -22.14 -5.90
C ASP A 221 12.11 -23.45 -5.29
N LYS A 222 11.35 -23.98 -4.33
CA LYS A 222 11.60 -25.26 -3.65
C LYS A 222 10.54 -26.30 -4.01
N SER A 223 9.73 -26.03 -5.03
CA SER A 223 8.75 -26.99 -5.53
C SER A 223 9.49 -28.28 -5.91
N PRO A 224 8.92 -29.46 -5.60
CA PRO A 224 9.52 -30.71 -6.02
C PRO A 224 9.70 -30.67 -7.55
N MET A 225 10.87 -31.09 -8.01
CA MET A 225 11.11 -31.26 -9.44
C MET A 225 9.98 -32.15 -9.98
N PRO A 226 9.23 -31.70 -11.02
CA PRO A 226 8.17 -32.52 -11.56
C PRO A 226 8.73 -33.89 -11.93
N GLU A 227 7.93 -34.95 -11.75
CA GLU A 227 8.36 -36.29 -12.13
C GLU A 227 8.83 -36.27 -13.59
N ASP A 228 10.12 -36.55 -13.79
CA ASP A 228 10.76 -36.58 -15.09
C ASP A 228 10.01 -37.57 -15.99
N ILE A 229 9.25 -37.04 -16.94
CA ILE A 229 8.74 -37.80 -18.08
C ILE A 229 9.88 -37.87 -19.12
N ILE A 230 10.94 -38.56 -18.70
CA ILE A 230 11.96 -39.28 -19.46
C ILE A 230 12.86 -38.48 -20.41
N ALA A 231 14.16 -38.83 -20.44
CA ALA A 231 14.85 -38.88 -21.73
C ALA A 231 13.95 -39.61 -22.76
N PRO A 232 13.67 -39.05 -23.93
CA PRO A 232 14.65 -38.37 -24.76
C PRO A 232 14.10 -37.07 -25.35
N ARG A 233 14.48 -35.91 -24.79
CA ARG A 233 14.48 -34.62 -25.48
C ARG A 233 15.16 -33.58 -24.59
N ILE A 234 16.34 -33.10 -25.02
CA ILE A 234 17.12 -32.04 -24.35
C ILE A 234 16.33 -30.72 -24.29
N LEU A 235 15.30 -30.57 -25.13
CA LEU A 235 14.35 -29.47 -25.12
C LEU A 235 12.95 -30.02 -24.89
N THR A 236 12.34 -29.70 -23.75
CA THR A 236 10.94 -30.00 -23.51
C THR A 236 10.07 -29.11 -24.39
N PRO A 237 8.97 -29.62 -24.98
CA PRO A 237 7.99 -28.79 -25.66
C PRO A 237 7.52 -27.66 -24.73
N SER A 238 7.51 -26.43 -25.24
CA SER A 238 7.19 -25.21 -24.47
C SER A 238 8.16 -24.90 -23.31
N GLY A 239 9.32 -25.55 -23.26
CA GLY A 239 10.39 -25.29 -22.30
C GLY A 239 11.37 -24.21 -22.76
N LEU A 240 11.99 -23.54 -21.80
CA LEU A 240 13.10 -22.61 -22.03
C LEU A 240 14.39 -23.24 -21.51
N LEU A 241 15.37 -23.42 -22.39
CA LEU A 241 16.72 -23.84 -22.02
C LEU A 241 17.68 -22.64 -22.06
N VAL A 242 18.39 -22.39 -20.97
CA VAL A 242 19.31 -21.24 -20.84
C VAL A 242 20.76 -21.73 -20.81
N PHE A 243 21.58 -21.24 -21.74
CA PHE A 243 23.04 -21.43 -21.73
C PHE A 243 23.74 -20.17 -21.20
N ALA A 244 24.46 -20.29 -20.09
CA ALA A 244 25.17 -19.18 -19.43
C ALA A 244 26.64 -19.54 -19.13
N GLY A 245 27.47 -18.51 -18.98
CA GLY A 245 28.92 -18.66 -18.75
C GLY A 245 29.66 -17.34 -19.02
N ALA A 246 30.93 -17.25 -18.58
CA ALA A 246 31.71 -16.01 -18.63
C ALA A 246 31.90 -15.45 -20.07
N PRO A 247 32.24 -14.17 -20.24
CA PRO A 247 32.53 -13.60 -21.56
C PRO A 247 33.62 -14.38 -22.29
N LYS A 248 33.46 -14.61 -23.60
CA LYS A 248 34.44 -15.27 -24.49
C LYS A 248 34.79 -16.73 -24.19
N VAL A 249 33.95 -17.47 -23.45
CA VAL A 249 34.16 -18.92 -23.18
C VAL A 249 33.57 -19.86 -24.26
N GLY A 250 33.18 -19.34 -25.42
CA GLY A 250 32.69 -20.17 -26.54
C GLY A 250 31.20 -20.58 -26.49
N LYS A 251 30.36 -19.90 -25.69
CA LYS A 251 28.91 -20.20 -25.59
C LYS A 251 28.19 -20.15 -26.94
N SER A 252 28.51 -19.14 -27.74
CA SER A 252 27.93 -18.94 -29.07
C SER A 252 28.35 -20.07 -30.02
N ASP A 253 29.62 -20.45 -30.00
CA ASP A 253 30.16 -21.53 -30.83
C ASP A 253 29.53 -22.88 -30.48
N PHE A 254 29.40 -23.16 -29.18
CA PHE A 254 28.72 -24.36 -28.69
C PHE A 254 27.25 -24.41 -29.12
N LEU A 255 26.49 -23.31 -28.94
CA LEU A 255 25.09 -23.23 -29.35
C LEU A 255 24.91 -23.44 -30.85
N ILE A 256 25.77 -22.84 -31.68
CA ILE A 256 25.71 -22.99 -33.14
C ILE A 256 26.00 -24.44 -33.55
N SER A 257 27.06 -25.04 -33.00
CA SER A 257 27.40 -26.45 -33.28
C SER A 257 26.29 -27.40 -32.84
N TRP A 258 25.73 -27.17 -31.65
CA TRP A 258 24.66 -27.99 -31.10
C TRP A 258 23.38 -27.90 -31.94
N LEU A 259 22.96 -26.69 -32.35
CA LEU A 259 21.81 -26.49 -33.23
C LEU A 259 22.03 -27.08 -34.62
N PHE A 260 23.25 -27.00 -35.15
CA PHE A 260 23.59 -27.62 -36.43
C PHE A 260 23.43 -29.15 -36.38
N HIS A 261 23.92 -29.79 -35.31
CA HIS A 261 23.78 -31.23 -35.11
C HIS A 261 22.33 -31.66 -34.88
N ILE A 262 21.54 -30.86 -34.15
CA ILE A 262 20.10 -31.12 -33.97
C ILE A 262 19.36 -31.02 -35.32
N ALA A 263 19.73 -30.06 -36.17
CA ALA A 263 19.11 -29.88 -37.47
C ALA A 263 19.51 -30.97 -38.48
N SER A 264 20.71 -31.54 -38.36
CA SER A 264 21.20 -32.60 -39.25
C SER A 264 20.64 -33.99 -38.95
N GLY A 265 20.12 -34.20 -37.73
CA GLY A 265 19.66 -35.52 -37.24
C GLY A 265 20.75 -36.31 -36.54
#